data_AF-A0A645DIT4-F1
#
_entry.id   AF-A0A645DIT4-F1
#
_cell.length_a   1.000
_cell.length_b   1.000
_cell.length_c   1.000
_cell.angle_alpha   90.00
_cell.angle_beta   90.00
_cell.angle_gamma   90.00
#
_symmetry.space_group_name_H-M   'P 1'
#
loop_
_entity.id
_entity.type
_entity.pdbx_description
1 polymer ?
#
loop_
_entity_poly.entity_id
_entity_poly.type
_entity_poly.pdbx_seq_one_letter_code
_entity_poly.pdbx_strand_id
1 'polypeptide(L)'
;MANQPYSRSGIGKAFRGFLWDAGIPYLGKDRGPSVHDLRHTFVCHRLNQWAVDGADLNAMLPVLSKYLGHTSVSATSWYLRLTAEAYPAVIQAMDRLSKDIFPTSWEVNDIE
;
A
#
# COMPACT_ATOMS: atom_id res chain seq x y z
N MET A 1 -17.37 20.01 27.15
CA MET A 1 -17.59 20.10 25.68
C MET A 1 -17.38 18.71 25.10
N ALA A 2 -18.18 18.33 24.10
CA ALA A 2 -18.59 16.96 23.79
C ALA A 2 -17.48 15.95 23.43
N ASN A 3 -17.43 14.82 24.16
CA ASN A 3 -16.67 13.61 23.80
C ASN A 3 -17.54 12.69 22.92
N GLN A 4 -18.08 13.22 21.83
CA GLN A 4 -18.94 12.45 20.94
C GLN A 4 -18.14 12.08 19.68
N PRO A 5 -18.11 10.79 19.28
CA PRO A 5 -17.34 10.36 18.13
C PRO A 5 -17.86 11.04 16.86
N TYR A 6 -16.92 11.49 16.02
CA TYR A 6 -17.27 12.08 14.73
C TYR A 6 -18.06 11.08 13.88
N SER A 7 -19.13 11.56 13.25
CA SER A 7 -19.87 10.73 12.30
C SER A 7 -19.03 10.52 11.03
N ARG A 8 -19.13 9.33 10.44
CA ARG A 8 -18.46 9.00 9.16
C ARG A 8 -18.80 10.01 8.06
N SER A 9 -20.05 10.49 8.03
CA SER A 9 -20.52 11.53 7.10
C SER A 9 -19.84 12.88 7.35
N GLY A 10 -19.67 13.27 8.62
CA GLY A 10 -18.99 14.51 9.01
C GLY A 10 -17.53 14.54 8.57
N ILE A 11 -16.80 13.45 8.82
CA ILE A 11 -15.41 13.29 8.37
C ILE A 11 -15.33 13.36 6.84
N GLY A 12 -16.22 12.66 6.14
CA GLY A 12 -16.27 12.69 4.68
C GLY A 12 -16.57 14.09 4.12
N LYS A 13 -17.41 14.88 4.80
CA LYS A 13 -17.69 16.27 4.41
C LYS A 13 -16.49 17.18 4.63
N ALA A 14 -15.82 17.07 5.78
CA ALA A 14 -14.61 17.85 6.06
C ALA A 14 -13.49 17.53 5.07
N PHE A 15 -13.29 16.24 4.75
CA PHE A 15 -12.30 15.81 3.77
C PHE A 15 -12.54 16.42 2.38
N ARG A 16 -13.79 16.51 1.93
CA ARG A 16 -14.13 17.20 0.68
C ARG A 16 -13.80 18.69 0.72
N GLY A 17 -13.93 19.34 1.87
CA GLY A 17 -13.48 20.72 2.07
C GLY A 17 -11.99 20.86 1.80
N PHE A 18 -11.17 19.98 2.40
CA PHE A 18 -9.72 19.98 2.16
C PHE A 18 -9.35 19.70 0.70
N LEU A 19 -10.06 18.79 0.01
CA LEU A 19 -9.84 18.55 -1.42
C LEU A 19 -10.13 19.81 -2.25
N TRP A 20 -11.19 20.54 -1.91
CA TRP A 20 -11.53 21.81 -2.57
C TRP A 20 -10.43 22.86 -2.36
N ASP A 21 -9.97 23.01 -1.12
CA ASP A 21 -8.88 23.95 -0.78
C ASP A 21 -7.57 23.60 -1.50
N ALA A 22 -7.33 22.30 -1.72
CA ALA A 22 -6.19 21.79 -2.48
C ALA A 22 -6.37 21.86 -4.01
N GLY A 23 -7.53 22.32 -4.51
CA GLY A 23 -7.84 22.37 -5.94
C GLY A 23 -8.07 21.00 -6.60
N ILE A 24 -8.36 19.96 -5.80
CA ILE A 24 -8.57 18.60 -6.28
C ILE A 24 -10.07 18.37 -6.53
N PRO A 25 -10.49 18.10 -7.77
CA PRO A 25 -11.91 17.92 -8.09
C PRO A 25 -12.47 16.62 -7.50
N TYR A 26 -13.64 16.71 -6.87
CA TYR A 26 -14.39 15.54 -6.41
C TYR A 26 -15.37 15.07 -7.50
N LEU A 27 -15.08 13.94 -8.14
CA LEU A 27 -15.86 13.44 -9.29
C LEU A 27 -17.05 12.53 -8.90
N GLY A 28 -17.46 12.50 -7.63
CA GLY A 28 -18.62 11.75 -7.14
C GLY A 28 -18.28 10.63 -6.14
N LYS A 29 -19.34 9.93 -5.66
CA LYS A 29 -19.28 8.97 -4.55
C LYS A 29 -18.24 7.85 -4.73
N ASP A 30 -18.03 7.41 -5.98
CA ASP A 30 -17.16 6.29 -6.32
C ASP A 30 -16.07 6.66 -7.34
N ARG A 31 -15.93 7.95 -7.68
CA ARG A 31 -14.98 8.45 -8.69
C ARG A 31 -14.08 9.57 -8.18
N GLY A 32 -14.14 9.90 -6.89
CA GLY A 32 -13.33 10.94 -6.27
C GLY A 32 -12.42 10.38 -5.17
N PRO A 33 -11.35 11.12 -4.80
CA PRO A 33 -10.47 10.71 -3.73
C PRO A 33 -11.25 10.48 -2.43
N SER A 34 -10.96 9.37 -1.77
CA SER A 34 -11.57 8.94 -0.52
C SER A 34 -10.61 9.12 0.65
N VAL A 35 -11.13 9.15 1.88
CA VAL A 35 -10.28 9.16 3.09
C VAL A 35 -9.44 7.87 3.18
N HIS A 36 -9.90 6.77 2.58
CA HIS A 36 -9.11 5.54 2.52
C HIS A 36 -7.88 5.70 1.61
N ASP A 37 -7.92 6.60 0.63
CA ASP A 37 -6.82 6.81 -0.29
C ASP A 37 -5.61 7.38 0.43
N LEU A 38 -5.81 8.17 1.50
CA LEU A 38 -4.72 8.59 2.39
C LEU A 38 -4.01 7.40 3.04
N ARG A 39 -4.78 6.38 3.46
CA ARG A 39 -4.21 5.12 3.96
C ARG A 39 -3.44 4.41 2.86
N HIS A 40 -3.98 4.37 1.64
CA HIS A 40 -3.28 3.78 0.50
C HIS A 40 -1.96 4.48 0.19
N THR A 41 -1.98 5.81 0.09
CA THR A 41 -0.79 6.65 -0.14
C THR A 41 0.26 6.44 0.95
N PHE A 42 -0.13 6.43 2.22
CA PHE A 42 0.78 6.14 3.33
C PHE A 42 1.48 4.80 3.15
N VAL A 43 0.73 3.74 2.86
CA VAL A 43 1.29 2.40 2.68
C VAL A 43 2.28 2.36 1.52
N CYS A 44 1.93 2.92 0.36
CA CYS A 44 2.83 2.95 -0.80
C CYS A 44 4.13 3.70 -0.49
N HIS A 45 4.08 4.86 0.16
CA HIS A 45 5.29 5.59 0.54
C HIS A 45 6.16 4.83 1.55
N ARG A 46 5.54 4.15 2.53
CA ARG A 46 6.29 3.35 3.51
C ARG A 46 6.97 2.15 2.87
N LEU A 47 6.28 1.44 1.98
CA LEU A 47 6.85 0.32 1.25
C LEU A 47 7.98 0.77 0.32
N ASN A 48 7.81 1.89 -0.39
CA ASN A 48 8.88 2.44 -1.23
C ASN A 48 10.11 2.84 -0.40
N GLN A 49 9.91 3.50 0.74
CA GLN A 49 11.02 3.88 1.62
C GLN A 49 11.79 2.66 2.11
N TRP A 50 11.08 1.62 2.59
CA TRP A 50 11.73 0.38 3.02
C TRP A 50 12.46 -0.35 1.90
N ALA A 51 11.93 -0.32 0.67
CA ALA A 51 12.61 -0.89 -0.48
C ALA A 51 13.90 -0.12 -0.82
N VAL A 52 13.89 1.21 -0.76
CA VAL A 52 15.09 2.05 -0.95
C VAL A 52 16.12 1.81 0.15
N ASP A 53 15.66 1.68 1.40
CA ASP A 53 16.52 1.44 2.56
C ASP A 53 17.05 -0.01 2.64
N GLY A 54 16.61 -0.90 1.75
CA GLY A 54 16.99 -2.31 1.73
C GLY A 54 16.45 -3.12 2.91
N ALA A 55 15.38 -2.67 3.56
CA ALA A 55 14.74 -3.37 4.66
C ALA A 55 14.03 -4.65 4.17
N ASP A 56 13.99 -5.68 5.02
CA ASP A 56 13.27 -6.92 4.72
C ASP A 56 11.75 -6.70 4.72
N LEU A 57 11.17 -6.61 3.53
CA LEU A 57 9.74 -6.42 3.35
C LEU A 57 8.92 -7.56 3.97
N ASN A 58 9.40 -8.81 3.98
CA ASN A 58 8.67 -9.94 4.57
C ASN A 58 8.51 -9.77 6.08
N ALA A 59 9.53 -9.26 6.76
CA ALA A 59 9.45 -8.93 8.19
C ALA A 59 8.61 -7.67 8.47
N MET A 60 8.62 -6.69 7.56
CA MET A 60 7.93 -5.40 7.78
C MET A 60 6.43 -5.44 7.44
N LEU A 61 5.99 -6.31 6.53
CA LEU A 61 4.57 -6.41 6.14
C LEU A 61 3.64 -6.80 7.29
N PRO A 62 3.96 -7.76 8.17
CA PRO A 62 3.15 -8.03 9.37
C PRO A 62 3.03 -6.83 10.31
N VAL A 63 4.13 -6.07 10.49
CA VAL A 63 4.15 -4.85 11.31
C VAL A 63 3.21 -3.81 10.72
N LEU A 64 3.30 -3.60 9.41
CA LEU A 64 2.44 -2.66 8.68
C LEU A 64 0.97 -3.11 8.72
N SER A 65 0.69 -4.40 8.56
CA SER A 65 -0.67 -4.95 8.67
C SER A 65 -1.29 -4.65 10.04
N LYS A 66 -0.53 -4.81 11.12
CA LYS A 66 -0.98 -4.50 12.48
C LYS A 66 -1.17 -3.00 12.69
N TYR A 67 -0.29 -2.16 12.15
CA TYR A 67 -0.41 -0.70 12.20
C TYR A 67 -1.68 -0.19 11.52
N LEU A 68 -2.05 -0.78 10.38
CA LEU A 68 -3.25 -0.39 9.62
C LEU A 68 -4.55 -0.94 10.23
N GLY A 69 -4.44 -1.87 11.20
CA GLY A 69 -5.58 -2.59 11.76
C GLY A 69 -6.21 -3.56 10.77
N HIS A 70 -5.43 -4.05 9.79
CA HIS A 70 -5.92 -5.06 8.86
C HIS A 70 -6.04 -6.41 9.57
N THR A 71 -7.20 -7.03 9.43
CA THR A 71 -7.47 -8.38 9.96
C THR A 71 -6.72 -9.48 9.20
N SER A 72 -6.22 -9.20 7.98
CA SER A 72 -5.42 -10.14 7.20
C SER A 72 -4.19 -9.51 6.56
N VAL A 73 -3.10 -10.28 6.51
CA VAL A 73 -1.85 -9.91 5.83
C VAL A 73 -2.05 -9.87 4.31
N SER A 74 -3.02 -10.61 3.76
CA SER A 74 -3.36 -10.62 2.33
C SER A 74 -3.79 -9.25 1.81
N ALA A 75 -4.48 -8.45 2.62
CA ALA A 75 -4.79 -7.06 2.28
C ALA A 75 -3.51 -6.23 2.14
N THR A 76 -2.49 -6.54 2.94
CA THR A 76 -1.18 -5.89 2.93
C THR A 76 -0.33 -6.36 1.73
N SER A 77 -0.39 -7.64 1.35
CA SER A 77 0.23 -8.17 0.13
C SER A 77 -0.32 -7.55 -1.16
N TRP A 78 -1.60 -7.15 -1.18
CA TRP A 78 -2.16 -6.38 -2.30
C TRP A 78 -1.41 -5.05 -2.53
N TYR A 79 -0.97 -4.39 -1.46
CA TYR A 79 -0.21 -3.15 -1.58
C TYR A 79 1.17 -3.37 -2.18
N LEU A 80 1.79 -4.54 -2.04
CA LEU A 80 3.03 -4.83 -2.76
C LEU A 80 2.82 -4.76 -4.27
N ARG A 81 1.75 -5.38 -4.76
CA ARG A 81 1.41 -5.39 -6.19
C ARG A 81 1.06 -3.99 -6.72
N LEU A 82 0.29 -3.23 -5.93
CA LEU A 82 -0.06 -1.84 -6.27
C LEU A 82 1.14 -0.89 -6.18
N THR A 83 2.04 -1.09 -5.22
CA THR A 83 3.25 -0.26 -5.06
C THR A 83 4.29 -0.61 -6.13
N ALA A 84 4.37 -1.87 -6.54
CA ALA A 84 5.23 -2.31 -7.65
C ALA A 84 4.90 -1.59 -8.98
N GLU A 85 3.62 -1.35 -9.26
CA GLU A 85 3.21 -0.58 -10.45
C GLU A 85 3.65 0.90 -10.38
N ALA A 86 3.75 1.46 -9.17
CA ALA A 86 4.13 2.85 -8.96
C ALA A 86 5.64 3.07 -8.70
N TYR A 87 6.35 2.05 -8.20
CA TYR A 87 7.73 2.15 -7.72
C TYR A 87 8.55 0.91 -8.11
N PRO A 88 9.38 0.98 -9.17
CA PRO A 88 10.19 -0.15 -9.65
C PRO A 88 11.17 -0.69 -8.60
N ALA A 89 11.61 0.15 -7.65
CA ALA A 89 12.49 -0.25 -6.56
C ALA A 89 11.87 -1.34 -5.66
N VAL A 90 10.53 -1.31 -5.49
CA VAL A 90 9.81 -2.34 -4.73
C VAL A 90 9.83 -3.67 -5.46
N ILE A 91 9.76 -3.67 -6.79
CA ILE A 91 9.90 -4.89 -7.61
C ILE A 91 11.29 -5.51 -7.41
N GLN A 92 12.35 -4.69 -7.41
CA GLN A 92 13.71 -5.19 -7.21
C GLN A 92 13.93 -5.77 -5.81
N ALA A 93 13.35 -5.15 -4.77
CA ALA A 93 13.39 -5.67 -3.41
C ALA A 93 12.63 -7.00 -3.30
N MET A 94 11.45 -7.11 -3.93
CA MET A 94 10.68 -8.35 -3.99
C MET A 94 11.41 -9.46 -4.77
N ASP A 95 12.02 -9.14 -5.91
CA ASP A 95 12.77 -10.11 -6.74
C ASP A 95 13.96 -10.70 -5.98
N ARG A 96 14.68 -9.87 -5.22
CA ARG A 96 15.76 -10.33 -4.33
C ARG A 96 15.25 -11.28 -3.25
N LEU A 97 14.08 -11.00 -2.67
CA LEU A 97 13.47 -11.84 -1.63
C LEU A 97 12.86 -13.13 -2.19
N SER A 98 12.35 -13.12 -3.42
CA SER A 98 11.72 -14.29 -4.05
C SER A 98 12.73 -15.29 -4.62
N LYS A 99 13.95 -14.84 -4.95
CA LYS A 99 15.03 -15.70 -5.46
C LYS A 99 15.39 -16.85 -4.54
N ASP A 100 15.24 -16.66 -3.23
CA ASP A 100 15.55 -17.69 -2.23
C ASP A 100 14.36 -18.63 -1.95
N ILE A 101 13.15 -18.26 -2.39
CA ILE A 101 11.90 -18.98 -2.08
C ILE A 101 11.45 -19.87 -3.24
N PHE A 102 11.64 -19.40 -4.48
CA PHE A 102 11.39 -20.20 -5.66
C PHE A 102 12.71 -20.77 -6.18
N PRO A 103 12.89 -22.11 -6.20
CA PRO A 103 14.03 -22.67 -6.92
C PRO A 103 13.95 -22.19 -8.38
N THR A 104 15.05 -21.70 -8.92
CA THR A 104 15.19 -21.42 -10.36
C THR A 104 15.13 -22.74 -11.12
N SER A 105 13.95 -23.34 -11.23
CA SER A 105 13.75 -24.64 -11.86
C SER A 105 13.59 -24.52 -13.37
N TRP A 106 14.61 -23.98 -14.02
CA TRP A 106 14.93 -24.28 -15.41
C TRP A 106 16.44 -24.24 -15.63
N GLU A 107 17.16 -25.15 -14.97
CA GLU A 107 18.19 -25.85 -15.74
C GLU A 107 17.43 -26.68 -16.79
N VAL A 108 17.10 -26.03 -17.92
CA VAL A 108 16.78 -26.76 -19.14
C VAL A 108 18.10 -27.44 -19.49
N ASN A 109 18.29 -28.65 -19.01
CA ASN A 109 19.26 -29.54 -19.62
C ASN A 109 18.85 -29.62 -21.09
N ASP A 110 19.73 -29.14 -21.95
CA ASP A 110 19.80 -29.51 -23.34
C ASP A 110 19.76 -31.04 -23.40
N ILE A 111 18.59 -31.60 -23.70
CA ILE A 111 18.46 -32.99 -24.08
C ILE A 111 18.64 -32.97 -25.60
N GLU A 112 19.81 -33.48 -26.03
CA GLU A 112 20.13 -33.83 -27.43
C GLU A 112 18.99 -34.56 -28.14
#